data_AF-A0A270BEJ6-F1
#
_entry.id   AF-A0A270BEJ6-F1
#
_cell.length_a   1.000
_cell.length_b   1.000
_cell.length_c   1.000
_cell.angle_alpha   90.00
_cell.angle_beta   90.00
_cell.angle_gamma   90.00
#
_symmetry.space_group_name_H-M   'P 1'
#
loop_
_entity.id
_entity.type
_entity.pdbx_description
1 polymer ?
#
loop_
_entity_poly.entity_id
_entity_poly.type
_entity_poly.pdbx_seq_one_letter_code
_entity_poly.pdbx_strand_id
1 'polypeptide(L)'
;MIAALLLLAADPAPVPTPPPAAEAPAPLPPASVADSDIREYAAIVGRKAVGKPVGGPFGTADKVLIIARDDKGYPDVAASFGFPARESLPPPPAGTLAVVRLHQKPSVVMPGPTDDDLAFVAANRLPLFVIGEWTRPAPMWEIAWLDGAVRYRTVGEVGEIGPWRD
;
A
#
# COMPACT_ATOMS: atom_id res chain seq x y z
N MET A 1 87.47 20.76 22.09
CA MET A 1 86.49 20.04 22.92
C MET A 1 85.55 21.06 23.57
N ILE A 2 84.23 20.86 23.44
CA ILE A 2 83.11 21.40 24.26
C ILE A 2 82.76 22.89 23.98
N ALA A 3 81.80 23.21 23.09
CA ALA A 3 80.32 23.28 23.23
C ALA A 3 79.85 24.63 23.87
N ALA A 4 79.37 25.63 23.12
CA ALA A 4 78.07 25.78 22.40
C ALA A 4 76.85 25.84 23.33
N LEU A 5 76.18 27.01 23.41
CA LEU A 5 74.74 27.10 23.71
C LEU A 5 74.18 28.46 23.27
N LEU A 6 73.66 28.52 22.04
CA LEU A 6 72.80 29.59 21.54
C LEU A 6 71.35 29.12 21.72
N LEU A 7 70.57 29.90 22.47
CA LEU A 7 69.16 29.64 22.78
C LEU A 7 68.30 30.17 21.62
N LEU A 8 67.76 29.29 20.77
CA LEU A 8 66.74 29.63 19.77
C LEU A 8 65.35 29.38 20.39
N ALA A 9 64.50 30.41 20.38
CA ALA A 9 63.09 30.33 20.75
C ALA A 9 62.33 29.48 19.71
N ALA A 10 61.52 28.52 20.19
CA ALA A 10 60.66 27.69 19.36
C ALA A 10 59.27 28.32 19.22
N ASP A 11 58.81 28.46 17.98
CA ASP A 11 57.46 28.87 17.57
C ASP A 11 56.47 27.73 17.87
N PRO A 12 55.27 27.98 18.45
CA PRO A 12 54.29 26.91 18.66
C PRO A 12 53.64 26.48 17.34
N ALA A 13 53.60 25.16 17.11
CA ALA A 13 52.98 24.55 15.94
C ALA A 13 51.45 24.77 15.90
N PRO A 14 50.83 24.91 14.71
CA PRO A 14 49.39 25.08 14.56
C PRO A 14 48.63 23.77 14.87
N VAL A 15 47.52 23.91 15.59
CA VAL A 15 46.60 22.81 15.94
C VAL A 15 45.87 22.32 14.68
N PRO A 16 45.80 21.01 14.40
CA PRO A 16 45.11 20.50 13.22
C PRO A 16 43.59 20.63 13.36
N THR A 17 42.95 21.16 12.33
CA THR A 17 41.49 21.24 12.17
C THR A 17 40.88 19.84 12.03
N PRO A 18 39.77 19.52 12.72
CA PRO A 18 39.11 18.23 12.57
C PRO A 18 38.52 18.08 11.15
N PRO A 19 38.52 16.85 10.59
CA PRO A 19 37.96 16.60 9.27
C PRO A 19 36.43 16.83 9.27
N PRO A 20 35.84 17.21 8.12
CA PRO A 20 34.40 17.35 8.00
C PRO A 20 33.71 16.01 8.28
N ALA A 21 32.69 16.03 9.13
CA ALA A 21 31.86 14.87 9.41
C ALA A 21 31.20 14.40 8.10
N ALA A 22 31.42 13.13 7.75
CA ALA A 22 30.75 12.51 6.62
C ALA A 22 29.24 12.50 6.89
N GLU A 23 28.49 13.18 6.03
CA GLU A 23 27.03 13.17 6.02
C GLU A 23 26.56 11.72 5.80
N ALA A 24 25.84 11.16 6.78
CA ALA A 24 25.30 9.83 6.67
C ALA A 24 24.37 9.76 5.43
N PRO A 25 24.47 8.73 4.57
CA PRO A 25 23.59 8.60 3.42
C PRO A 25 22.14 8.63 3.86
N ALA A 26 21.34 9.50 3.24
CA ALA A 26 19.90 9.52 3.45
C ALA A 26 19.32 8.11 3.21
N PRO A 27 18.34 7.66 4.02
CA PRO A 27 17.70 6.36 3.81
C PRO A 27 17.20 6.26 2.36
N LEU A 28 17.60 5.19 1.67
CA LEU A 28 17.09 4.92 0.34
C LEU A 28 15.56 4.84 0.44
N PRO A 29 14.81 5.53 -0.45
CA PRO A 29 13.36 5.38 -0.47
C PRO A 29 13.01 3.90 -0.69
N PRO A 30 11.96 3.38 -0.05
CA PRO A 30 11.54 2.00 -0.24
C PRO A 30 11.30 1.73 -1.73
N ALA A 31 11.79 0.60 -2.23
CA ALA A 31 11.68 0.24 -3.64
C ALA A 31 10.22 0.31 -4.12
N SER A 32 9.94 1.06 -5.19
CA SER A 32 8.59 1.14 -5.77
C SER A 32 8.14 -0.25 -6.22
N VAL A 33 7.01 -0.73 -5.69
CA VAL A 33 6.38 -1.96 -6.18
C VAL A 33 5.58 -1.58 -7.41
N ALA A 34 5.67 -2.39 -8.46
CA ALA A 34 4.89 -2.15 -9.67
C ALA A 34 3.40 -2.39 -9.39
N ASP A 35 2.51 -1.61 -10.02
CA ASP A 35 1.07 -1.77 -9.88
C ASP A 35 0.59 -3.19 -10.24
N SER A 36 1.31 -3.89 -11.11
CA SER A 36 1.09 -5.30 -11.44
C SER A 36 1.20 -6.21 -10.22
N ASP A 37 2.21 -5.99 -9.38
CA ASP A 37 2.53 -6.85 -8.24
C ASP A 37 1.49 -6.65 -7.13
N ILE A 38 1.05 -5.40 -6.93
CA ILE A 38 -0.05 -5.08 -5.99
C ILE A 38 -1.36 -5.73 -6.44
N ARG A 39 -1.67 -5.66 -7.75
CA ARG A 39 -2.87 -6.30 -8.30
C ARG A 39 -2.84 -7.81 -8.12
N GLU A 40 -1.74 -8.46 -8.48
CA GLU A 40 -1.59 -9.91 -8.36
C GLU A 40 -1.69 -10.33 -6.89
N TYR A 41 -0.99 -9.63 -6.00
CA TYR A 41 -1.04 -9.90 -4.58
C TYR A 41 -2.46 -9.73 -4.03
N ALA A 42 -3.15 -8.62 -4.36
CA ALA A 42 -4.55 -8.37 -3.98
C ALA A 42 -5.50 -9.46 -4.48
N ALA A 43 -5.31 -9.92 -5.72
CA ALA A 43 -6.09 -11.00 -6.31
C ALA A 43 -5.91 -12.32 -5.56
N ILE A 44 -4.69 -12.64 -5.14
CA ILE A 44 -4.38 -13.85 -4.38
C ILE A 44 -4.95 -13.77 -2.95
N VAL A 45 -4.63 -12.71 -2.20
CA VAL A 45 -5.04 -12.59 -0.79
C VAL A 45 -6.53 -12.35 -0.63
N GLY A 46 -7.11 -11.52 -1.50
CA GLY A 46 -8.53 -11.25 -1.53
C GLY A 46 -9.34 -12.53 -1.76
N ARG A 47 -8.99 -13.33 -2.78
CA ARG A 47 -9.70 -14.59 -3.06
C ARG A 47 -9.54 -15.63 -1.95
N LYS A 48 -8.38 -15.69 -1.29
CA LYS A 48 -8.18 -16.53 -0.10
C LYS A 48 -9.08 -16.14 1.07
N ALA A 49 -9.45 -14.86 1.17
CA ALA A 49 -10.31 -14.35 2.24
C ALA A 49 -11.81 -14.59 1.98
N VAL A 50 -12.23 -14.90 0.74
CA VAL A 50 -13.65 -15.13 0.40
C VAL A 50 -14.21 -16.32 1.19
N GLY A 51 -15.36 -16.12 1.85
CA GLY A 51 -16.02 -17.14 2.66
C GLY A 51 -15.35 -17.40 4.02
N LYS A 52 -14.28 -16.67 4.36
CA LYS A 52 -13.76 -16.65 5.73
C LYS A 52 -14.63 -15.71 6.58
N PRO A 53 -14.98 -16.11 7.82
CA PRO A 53 -15.75 -15.25 8.71
C PRO A 53 -14.97 -13.97 9.02
N VAL A 54 -15.69 -12.87 9.18
CA VAL A 54 -15.15 -11.61 9.69
C VAL A 54 -15.68 -11.40 11.10
N GLY A 55 -14.77 -11.11 12.04
CA GLY A 55 -15.17 -10.73 13.39
C GLY A 55 -15.78 -9.33 13.42
N GLY A 56 -16.59 -9.03 14.44
CA GLY A 56 -17.22 -7.72 14.62
C GLY A 56 -18.73 -7.81 14.83
N PRO A 57 -19.40 -6.66 15.05
CA PRO A 57 -20.81 -6.63 15.43
C PRO A 57 -21.79 -6.86 14.26
N PHE A 58 -21.28 -7.03 13.04
CA PHE A 58 -22.09 -7.05 11.82
C PHE A 58 -22.25 -8.48 11.30
N GLY A 59 -23.48 -8.99 11.28
CA GLY A 59 -23.78 -10.34 10.75
C GLY A 59 -23.56 -10.49 9.23
N THR A 60 -23.47 -9.38 8.50
CA THR A 60 -23.26 -9.32 7.03
C THR A 60 -22.33 -8.17 6.62
N ALA A 61 -21.23 -7.96 7.35
CA ALA A 61 -20.25 -6.91 7.03
C ALA A 61 -19.41 -7.26 5.79
N ASP A 62 -19.10 -6.24 4.99
CA ASP A 62 -18.03 -6.35 4.01
C ASP A 62 -16.72 -6.64 4.73
N LYS A 63 -15.86 -7.45 4.12
CA LYS A 63 -14.51 -7.68 4.64
C LYS A 63 -13.56 -6.70 3.98
N VAL A 64 -12.78 -5.99 4.78
CA VAL A 64 -11.78 -5.04 4.29
C VAL A 64 -10.40 -5.55 4.65
N LEU A 65 -9.51 -5.62 3.65
CA LEU A 65 -8.09 -5.87 3.82
C LEU A 65 -7.32 -4.59 3.45
N ILE A 66 -6.43 -4.16 4.33
CA ILE A 66 -5.47 -3.08 4.04
C ILE A 66 -4.17 -3.72 3.61
N ILE A 67 -3.71 -3.38 2.41
CA ILE A 67 -2.42 -3.83 1.88
C ILE A 67 -1.40 -2.72 2.13
N ALA A 68 -0.34 -3.03 2.86
CA ALA A 68 0.78 -2.11 3.11
C ALA A 68 2.11 -2.84 2.89
N ARG A 69 3.23 -2.24 3.29
CA ARG A 69 4.54 -2.91 3.27
C ARG A 69 4.84 -3.57 4.61
N ASP A 70 5.40 -4.77 4.55
CA ASP A 70 6.08 -5.38 5.70
C ASP A 70 7.44 -4.72 5.96
N ASP A 71 8.12 -5.17 7.02
CA ASP A 71 9.45 -4.69 7.43
C ASP A 71 10.55 -4.92 6.37
N LYS A 72 10.28 -5.76 5.38
CA LYS A 72 11.19 -6.10 4.27
C LYS A 72 10.82 -5.37 2.98
N GLY A 73 9.75 -4.58 3.00
CA GLY A 73 9.27 -3.81 1.85
C GLY A 73 8.34 -4.57 0.91
N TYR A 74 7.94 -5.81 1.21
CA TYR A 74 7.00 -6.59 0.40
C TYR A 74 5.55 -6.23 0.72
N PRO A 75 4.62 -6.36 -0.24
CA PRO A 75 3.21 -6.17 0.05
C PRO A 75 2.71 -7.23 1.04
N ASP A 76 2.06 -6.79 2.11
CA ASP A 76 1.43 -7.64 3.10
C ASP A 76 0.06 -7.11 3.57
N VAL A 77 -0.78 -7.99 4.12
CA VAL A 77 -2.05 -7.61 4.73
C VAL A 77 -1.79 -7.02 6.12
N ALA A 78 -1.73 -5.69 6.19
CA ALA A 78 -1.49 -4.96 7.43
C ALA A 78 -2.71 -4.92 8.37
N ALA A 79 -3.93 -5.02 7.83
CA ALA A 79 -5.15 -5.13 8.62
C ALA A 79 -6.24 -5.92 7.89
N SER A 80 -7.10 -6.57 8.66
CA SER A 80 -8.30 -7.29 8.17
C SER A 80 -9.44 -7.11 9.17
N PHE A 81 -10.58 -6.58 8.72
CA PHE A 81 -11.73 -6.30 9.59
C PHE A 81 -13.05 -6.31 8.83
N GLY A 82 -14.16 -6.40 9.57
CA GLY A 82 -15.50 -6.22 9.04
C GLY A 82 -15.91 -4.74 9.02
N PHE A 83 -16.51 -4.27 7.94
CA PHE A 83 -17.03 -2.93 7.79
C PHE A 83 -18.51 -2.97 7.38
N PRO A 84 -19.36 -2.02 7.81
CA PRO A 84 -20.75 -1.96 7.37
C PRO A 84 -20.86 -2.04 5.85
N ALA A 85 -21.72 -2.94 5.37
CA ALA A 85 -21.91 -3.12 3.94
C ALA A 85 -22.46 -1.83 3.33
N ARG A 86 -21.93 -1.43 2.16
CA ARG A 86 -22.37 -0.23 1.41
C ARG A 86 -22.24 1.10 2.14
N GLU A 87 -21.41 1.17 3.17
CA GLU A 87 -20.95 2.45 3.67
C GLU A 87 -19.63 2.84 2.98
N SER A 88 -19.42 4.14 2.83
CA SER A 88 -18.15 4.67 2.33
C SER A 88 -17.03 4.33 3.31
N LEU A 89 -15.91 3.82 2.78
CA LEU A 89 -14.76 3.53 3.63
C LEU A 89 -14.15 4.83 4.16
N PRO A 90 -13.68 4.84 5.42
CA PRO A 90 -12.90 5.96 5.92
C PRO A 90 -11.60 6.09 5.12
N PRO A 91 -10.97 7.28 5.10
CA PRO A 91 -9.63 7.45 4.54
C PRO A 91 -8.67 6.39 5.09
N PRO A 92 -7.86 5.74 4.25
CA PRO A 92 -7.01 4.67 4.72
C PRO A 92 -5.82 5.21 5.51
N PRO A 93 -5.24 4.40 6.40
CA PRO A 93 -4.04 4.76 7.14
C PRO A 93 -2.88 5.13 6.21
N ALA A 94 -1.99 5.99 6.69
CA ALA A 94 -0.75 6.33 5.98
C ALA A 94 0.08 5.07 5.69
N GLY A 95 0.69 5.01 4.51
CA GLY A 95 1.48 3.84 4.07
C GLY A 95 0.66 2.71 3.42
N THR A 96 -0.66 2.86 3.31
CA THR A 96 -1.51 1.94 2.54
C THR A 96 -1.12 1.97 1.06
N LEU A 97 -0.90 0.81 0.47
CA LEU A 97 -0.64 0.62 -0.96
C LEU A 97 -1.93 0.40 -1.74
N ALA A 98 -2.85 -0.40 -1.19
CA ALA A 98 -4.15 -0.70 -1.78
C ALA A 98 -5.14 -1.18 -0.71
N VAL A 99 -6.42 -1.16 -1.06
CA VAL A 99 -7.49 -1.73 -0.24
C VAL A 99 -8.17 -2.86 -1.02
N VAL A 100 -8.49 -3.96 -0.35
CA VAL A 100 -9.37 -5.00 -0.89
C VAL A 100 -10.66 -5.00 -0.09
N ARG A 101 -11.79 -4.81 -0.76
CA ARG A 101 -13.12 -4.86 -0.16
C ARG A 101 -13.87 -6.05 -0.73
N LEU A 102 -14.23 -7.00 0.13
CA LEU A 102 -15.04 -8.14 -0.25
C LEU A 102 -16.48 -7.84 0.15
N HIS A 103 -17.32 -7.61 -0.86
CA HIS A 103 -18.73 -7.36 -0.65
C HIS A 103 -19.44 -8.65 -0.24
N GLN A 104 -20.10 -8.60 0.91
CA GLN A 104 -21.08 -9.63 1.26
C GLN A 104 -22.33 -9.45 0.38
N LYS A 105 -23.14 -10.51 0.24
CA LYS A 105 -24.38 -10.45 -0.54
C LYS A 105 -25.58 -10.06 0.34
N PRO A 106 -26.15 -8.86 0.20
CA PRO A 106 -27.50 -8.62 0.72
C PRO A 106 -28.59 -8.55 -0.37
N SER A 107 -28.29 -8.59 -1.68
CA SER A 107 -29.31 -8.49 -2.74
C SER A 107 -29.03 -9.30 -4.02
N VAL A 108 -29.99 -9.30 -4.97
CA VAL A 108 -30.05 -10.21 -6.14
C VAL A 108 -29.21 -9.75 -7.35
N VAL A 109 -28.95 -8.45 -7.50
CA VAL A 109 -28.13 -7.91 -8.60
C VAL A 109 -26.65 -8.07 -8.29
N MET A 110 -25.87 -8.56 -9.27
CA MET A 110 -24.40 -8.65 -9.20
C MET A 110 -23.82 -7.22 -9.21
N PRO A 111 -23.45 -6.65 -8.05
CA PRO A 111 -22.88 -5.32 -8.02
C PRO A 111 -21.41 -5.44 -8.41
N GLY A 112 -21.01 -4.73 -9.45
CA GLY A 112 -19.60 -4.37 -9.61
C GLY A 112 -19.18 -3.38 -8.51
N PRO A 113 -18.16 -2.55 -8.76
CA PRO A 113 -17.88 -1.38 -7.94
C PRO A 113 -19.14 -0.56 -7.66
N THR A 114 -19.30 -0.09 -6.44
CA THR A 114 -20.38 0.83 -6.06
C THR A 114 -19.94 2.28 -6.24
N ASP A 115 -20.89 3.22 -6.26
CA ASP A 115 -20.58 4.65 -6.32
C ASP A 115 -19.69 5.10 -5.14
N ASP A 116 -19.87 4.51 -3.95
CA ASP A 116 -19.03 4.77 -2.78
C ASP A 116 -17.59 4.28 -2.98
N ASP A 117 -17.39 3.16 -3.67
CA ASP A 117 -16.06 2.65 -4.00
C ASP A 117 -15.36 3.57 -5.01
N LEU A 118 -16.09 4.06 -6.00
CA LEU A 118 -15.58 5.04 -6.96
C LEU A 118 -15.21 6.36 -6.27
N ALA A 119 -16.10 6.86 -5.39
CA ALA A 119 -15.86 8.07 -4.61
C ALA A 119 -14.66 7.94 -3.66
N PHE A 120 -14.49 6.78 -3.04
CA PHE A 120 -13.33 6.48 -2.20
C PHE A 120 -12.03 6.57 -3.00
N VAL A 121 -11.97 5.99 -4.20
CA VAL A 121 -10.79 6.07 -5.07
C VAL A 121 -10.57 7.49 -5.57
N ALA A 122 -11.62 8.24 -5.90
CA ALA A 122 -11.51 9.65 -6.26
C ALA A 122 -10.88 10.49 -5.15
N ALA A 123 -11.30 10.26 -3.90
CA ALA A 123 -10.84 11.03 -2.75
C ALA A 123 -9.41 10.69 -2.33
N ASN A 124 -9.03 9.40 -2.37
CA ASN A 124 -7.78 8.94 -1.78
C ASN A 124 -6.70 8.57 -2.81
N ARG A 125 -7.06 8.43 -4.09
CA ARG A 125 -6.16 8.14 -5.22
C ARG A 125 -5.26 6.92 -5.02
N LEU A 126 -5.82 5.86 -4.42
CA LEU A 126 -5.19 4.56 -4.28
C LEU A 126 -6.06 3.46 -4.92
N PRO A 127 -5.45 2.36 -5.39
CA PRO A 127 -6.18 1.24 -5.94
C PRO A 127 -7.12 0.59 -4.91
N LEU A 128 -8.37 0.39 -5.31
CA LEU A 128 -9.35 -0.39 -4.56
C LEU A 128 -9.73 -1.62 -5.38
N PHE A 129 -9.61 -2.79 -4.75
CA PHE A 129 -10.01 -4.05 -5.34
C PHE A 129 -11.31 -4.54 -4.71
N VAL A 130 -12.37 -4.67 -5.51
CA VAL A 130 -13.67 -5.14 -5.04
C VAL A 130 -13.84 -6.61 -5.43
N ILE A 131 -14.22 -7.46 -4.49
CA ILE A 131 -14.50 -8.88 -4.73
C ILE A 131 -15.93 -9.20 -4.31
N GLY A 132 -16.67 -9.89 -5.17
CA GLY A 132 -18.01 -10.37 -4.83
C GLY A 132 -18.01 -11.74 -4.16
N GLU A 133 -18.42 -11.84 -2.90
CA GLU A 133 -18.38 -13.13 -2.16
C GLU A 133 -19.54 -14.11 -2.51
N TRP A 134 -20.45 -13.76 -3.43
CA TRP A 134 -21.68 -14.53 -3.69
C TRP A 134 -21.61 -15.64 -4.74
N THR A 135 -20.54 -15.71 -5.54
CA THR A 135 -20.36 -16.74 -6.58
C THR A 135 -18.93 -17.26 -6.56
N ARG A 136 -18.73 -18.48 -7.07
CA ARG A 136 -17.41 -19.08 -7.26
C ARG A 136 -17.24 -19.41 -8.76
N PRO A 137 -16.16 -18.98 -9.43
CA PRO A 137 -15.10 -18.11 -8.90
C PRO A 137 -15.64 -16.71 -8.51
N ALA A 138 -15.04 -16.10 -7.49
CA ALA A 138 -15.47 -14.80 -6.98
C ALA A 138 -15.04 -13.70 -7.97
N PRO A 139 -16.00 -12.96 -8.56
CA PRO A 139 -15.66 -11.90 -9.49
C PRO A 139 -14.90 -10.80 -8.77
N MET A 140 -13.95 -10.20 -9.46
CA MET A 140 -13.08 -9.16 -8.92
C MET A 140 -13.01 -7.99 -9.89
N TRP A 141 -12.96 -6.78 -9.33
CA TRP A 141 -12.74 -5.53 -10.04
C TRP A 141 -11.57 -4.79 -9.44
N GLU A 142 -10.84 -4.10 -10.29
CA GLU A 142 -9.85 -3.09 -9.91
C GLU A 142 -10.45 -1.72 -10.22
N ILE A 143 -10.37 -0.82 -9.26
CA ILE A 143 -10.76 0.58 -9.38
C ILE A 143 -9.50 1.40 -9.11
N ALA A 144 -9.17 2.30 -10.03
CA ALA A 144 -7.96 3.10 -9.93
C ALA A 144 -8.21 4.53 -10.42
N TRP A 145 -7.44 5.47 -9.89
CA TRP A 145 -7.35 6.82 -10.43
C TRP A 145 -6.31 6.85 -11.55
N LEU A 146 -6.75 7.04 -12.78
CA LEU A 146 -5.92 7.02 -13.99
C LEU A 146 -6.27 8.21 -14.87
N ASP A 147 -5.25 8.86 -15.44
CA ASP A 147 -5.40 9.97 -16.38
C ASP A 147 -6.34 11.10 -15.91
N GLY A 148 -6.44 11.32 -14.60
CA GLY A 148 -7.29 12.36 -14.01
C GLY A 148 -8.76 11.95 -13.76
N ALA A 149 -9.10 10.66 -13.90
CA ALA A 149 -10.43 10.15 -13.64
C ALA A 149 -10.38 8.82 -12.85
N VAL A 150 -11.48 8.46 -12.20
CA VAL A 150 -11.66 7.11 -11.67
C VAL A 150 -12.08 6.19 -12.81
N ARG A 151 -11.42 5.05 -12.91
CA ARG A 151 -11.77 3.98 -13.86
C ARG A 151 -11.81 2.65 -13.15
N TYR A 152 -12.59 1.72 -13.68
CA TYR A 152 -12.63 0.35 -13.17
C TYR A 152 -12.57 -0.69 -14.28
N ARG A 153 -12.12 -1.90 -13.95
CA ARG A 153 -12.09 -3.04 -14.87
C ARG A 153 -12.21 -4.35 -14.12
N THR A 154 -12.56 -5.41 -14.84
CA THR A 154 -12.60 -6.77 -14.29
C THR A 154 -11.20 -7.36 -14.19
N VAL A 155 -10.95 -8.13 -13.12
CA VAL A 155 -9.71 -8.88 -12.89
C VAL A 155 -10.07 -10.38 -12.77
N GLY A 156 -9.57 -11.20 -13.68
CA GLY A 156 -9.74 -12.65 -13.68
C GLY A 156 -8.79 -13.38 -12.73
N GLU A 157 -8.74 -14.70 -12.82
CA GLU A 157 -7.95 -15.55 -11.92
C GLU A 157 -6.46 -15.64 -12.26
N VAL A 158 -6.10 -15.51 -13.55
CA VAL A 158 -4.73 -15.76 -14.06
C VAL A 158 -4.33 -14.67 -15.07
N GLY A 159 -4.23 -13.42 -14.63
CA GLY A 159 -3.76 -12.31 -15.47
C GLY A 159 -4.76 -11.83 -16.55
N GLU A 160 -5.94 -12.44 -16.66
CA GLU A 160 -7.03 -11.91 -17.47
C GLU A 160 -7.47 -10.55 -16.90
N ILE A 161 -7.36 -9.51 -17.73
CA ILE A 161 -7.69 -8.15 -17.36
C ILE A 161 -8.66 -7.62 -18.41
N GLY A 162 -9.82 -7.16 -17.96
CA GLY A 162 -10.80 -6.51 -18.81
C GLY A 162 -10.37 -5.11 -19.24
N PRO A 163 -11.04 -4.51 -20.23
CA PRO A 163 -10.80 -3.11 -20.59
C PRO A 163 -11.22 -2.19 -19.43
N TRP A 164 -10.53 -1.05 -19.31
CA TRP A 164 -10.96 0.03 -18.44
C TRP A 164 -12.31 0.58 -18.86
N ARG A 165 -13.11 0.94 -17.86
CA ARG A 165 -14.41 1.58 -17.98
C ARG A 165 -14.41 2.81 -17.09
N ASP A 166 -15.13 3.84 -17.55
CA ASP A 166 -15.43 5.02 -16.76
C ASP A 166 -16.67 4.76 -15.88
#